data_AF-A0A9Y1BS66-F1
#
_entry.id   AF-A0A9Y1BS66-F1
#
_cell.length_a   1.000
_cell.length_b   1.000
_cell.length_c   1.000
_cell.angle_alpha   90.00
_cell.angle_beta   90.00
_cell.angle_gamma   90.00
#
_symmetry.space_group_name_H-M   'P 1'
#
loop_
_entity.id
_entity.type
_entity.pdbx_description
1 polymer ?
#
loop_
_entity_poly.entity_id
_entity_poly.type
_entity_poly.pdbx_seq_one_letter_code
_entity_poly.pdbx_strand_id
1 'polypeptide(L)'
;MKDPRIRRLVLDVLKPHQPRIDVLALDLGKLEGLDSVNIIRTETDRSTEGIIVTMVGQDLDYELIEETLRDYGCSIHSVDEVVVGEQIIDTVRLPEEEDLLK
;
A
#
# COMPACT_ATOMS: atom_id res chain seq x y z
N MET A 1 18.49 -0.54 21.77
CA MET A 1 18.37 0.00 20.40
C MET A 1 16.88 0.09 20.11
N LYS A 2 16.38 1.14 19.44
CA LYS A 2 14.97 1.17 19.02
C LYS A 2 14.82 0.21 17.85
N ASP A 3 13.90 -0.74 17.95
CA ASP A 3 13.59 -1.59 16.81
C ASP A 3 12.97 -0.73 15.69
N PRO A 4 13.48 -0.84 14.46
CA PRO A 4 12.98 -0.05 13.35
C PRO A 4 11.56 -0.48 12.99
N ARG A 5 10.65 0.49 12.84
CA ARG A 5 9.22 0.27 12.58
C ARG A 5 8.84 0.69 11.19
N ILE A 6 7.93 -0.07 10.56
CA ILE A 6 7.38 0.29 9.26
C ILE A 6 6.40 1.45 9.45
N ARG A 7 6.62 2.53 8.69
CA ARG A 7 5.86 3.78 8.73
C ARG A 7 5.00 4.00 7.51
N ARG A 8 5.44 3.52 6.35
CA ARG A 8 4.68 3.56 5.10
C ARG A 8 4.88 2.28 4.31
N LEU A 9 3.79 1.80 3.72
CA LEU A 9 3.77 0.74 2.73
C LEU A 9 2.98 1.22 1.52
N VAL A 10 3.48 0.93 0.33
CA VAL A 10 2.75 1.04 -0.92
C VAL A 10 2.75 -0.35 -1.56
N LEU A 11 1.56 -0.92 -1.74
CA LEU A 11 1.38 -2.27 -2.24
C LEU A 11 0.62 -2.24 -3.58
N ASP A 12 1.13 -2.96 -4.57
CA ASP A 12 0.37 -3.33 -5.76
C ASP A 12 -0.41 -4.61 -5.46
N VAL A 13 -1.73 -4.53 -5.54
CA VAL A 13 -2.64 -5.59 -5.09
C VAL A 13 -3.63 -5.91 -6.19
N LEU A 14 -3.78 -7.20 -6.49
CA LEU A 14 -4.87 -7.72 -7.31
C LEU A 14 -6.02 -8.13 -6.41
N LYS A 15 -7.23 -7.67 -6.74
CA LYS A 15 -8.45 -8.03 -6.00
C LYS A 15 -9.55 -8.58 -6.92
N PRO A 16 -10.46 -9.41 -6.39
CA PRO A 16 -11.75 -9.67 -7.03
C PRO A 16 -12.57 -8.37 -7.18
N HIS A 17 -13.58 -8.37 -8.05
CA HIS A 17 -14.48 -7.22 -8.20
C HIS A 17 -15.24 -6.86 -6.91
N GLN A 18 -15.47 -7.84 -6.03
CA GLN A 18 -16.05 -7.64 -4.71
C GLN A 18 -15.08 -8.14 -3.62
N PRO A 19 -14.89 -7.39 -2.52
CA PRO A 19 -15.64 -6.19 -2.14
C PRO A 19 -15.18 -4.91 -2.87
N ARG A 20 -15.93 -3.82 -2.67
CA ARG A 20 -15.58 -2.48 -3.15
C ARG A 20 -14.40 -1.92 -2.34
N ILE A 21 -13.65 -1.00 -2.95
CA ILE A 21 -12.46 -0.40 -2.33
C ILE A 21 -12.77 0.34 -1.02
N ASP A 22 -13.97 0.91 -0.85
CA ASP A 22 -14.37 1.60 0.38
C ASP A 22 -14.52 0.63 1.56
N VAL A 23 -15.00 -0.59 1.32
CA VAL A 23 -15.10 -1.64 2.34
C VAL A 23 -13.70 -2.09 2.76
N LEU A 24 -12.82 -2.34 1.79
CA LEU A 24 -11.43 -2.75 2.05
C LEU A 24 -10.67 -1.67 2.83
N ALA A 25 -10.81 -0.40 2.44
CA ALA A 25 -10.18 0.72 3.13
C ALA A 25 -10.68 0.88 4.57
N LEU A 26 -12.00 0.73 4.79
CA LEU A 26 -12.57 0.80 6.14
C LEU A 26 -12.09 -0.32 7.05
N ASP A 27 -11.82 -1.51 6.50
CA ASP A 27 -11.36 -2.65 7.30
C ASP A 27 -9.87 -2.57 7.62
N LEU A 28 -9.04 -2.26 6.62
CA LEU A 28 -7.61 -1.94 6.83
C LEU A 28 -7.44 -0.77 7.81
N GLY A 29 -8.34 0.21 7.76
CA GLY A 29 -8.38 1.35 8.66
C GLY A 29 -8.54 1.02 10.15
N LYS A 30 -8.90 -0.22 10.50
CA LYS A 30 -9.06 -0.68 11.89
C LYS A 30 -7.80 -1.33 12.46
N LEU A 31 -6.80 -1.60 11.63
CA LEU A 31 -5.57 -2.26 12.05
C LEU A 31 -4.80 -1.38 13.03
N GLU A 32 -4.23 -2.00 14.06
CA GLU A 32 -3.44 -1.29 15.06
C GLU A 32 -2.20 -0.67 14.41
N GLY A 33 -1.84 0.54 14.87
CA GLY A 33 -0.67 1.25 14.36
C GLY A 33 -0.86 1.93 13.01
N LEU A 34 -1.98 1.75 12.32
CA LEU A 34 -2.31 2.42 11.06
C LEU A 34 -3.03 3.76 11.31
N ASP A 35 -2.46 4.85 10.80
CA ASP A 35 -3.02 6.20 10.92
C ASP A 35 -3.93 6.54 9.73
N SER A 36 -3.58 6.06 8.53
CA SER A 36 -4.33 6.34 7.30
C SER A 36 -4.08 5.29 6.22
N VAL A 37 -5.11 5.05 5.42
CA VAL A 37 -5.05 4.21 4.22
C VAL A 37 -5.64 4.95 3.02
N ASN A 38 -4.99 4.84 1.88
CA ASN A 38 -5.46 5.32 0.60
C ASN A 38 -5.47 4.14 -0.38
N ILE A 39 -6.56 3.99 -1.12
CA ILE A 39 -6.69 2.96 -2.15
C ILE A 39 -7.09 3.64 -3.45
N ILE A 40 -6.28 3.44 -4.49
CA ILE A 40 -6.58 3.87 -5.86
C ILE A 40 -6.74 2.64 -6.75
N ARG A 41 -7.64 2.73 -7.73
CA ARG A 41 -7.74 1.71 -8.78
C ARG A 41 -6.72 1.99 -9.87
N THR A 42 -6.11 0.95 -10.39
CA THR A 42 -5.21 1.00 -11.54
C THR A 42 -5.86 0.29 -12.74
N GLU A 43 -5.13 -0.57 -13.42
CA GLU A 43 -5.62 -1.32 -14.56
C GLU A 43 -6.49 -2.49 -14.10
N THR A 44 -7.49 -2.81 -14.91
CA THR A 44 -8.46 -3.89 -14.63
C THR A 44 -8.38 -4.90 -15.77
N ASP A 45 -8.11 -6.17 -15.45
CA ASP A 45 -8.21 -7.28 -16.39
C ASP A 45 -9.61 -7.90 -16.34
N ARG A 46 -9.91 -8.87 -17.21
CA ARG A 46 -11.24 -9.47 -17.39
C ARG A 46 -11.83 -10.10 -16.12
N SER A 47 -11.00 -10.48 -15.15
CA SER A 47 -11.43 -11.18 -13.93
C SER A 47 -10.94 -10.55 -12.63
N THR A 48 -10.03 -9.58 -12.69
CA THR A 48 -9.35 -9.01 -11.51
C THR A 48 -9.19 -7.50 -11.67
N GLU A 49 -9.29 -6.78 -10.56
CA GLU A 49 -9.03 -5.34 -10.50
C GLU A 49 -7.67 -5.10 -9.83
N GLY A 50 -6.79 -4.34 -10.48
CA GLY A 50 -5.59 -3.81 -9.84
C GLY A 50 -5.93 -2.61 -8.96
N ILE A 51 -5.32 -2.57 -7.78
CA ILE A 51 -5.38 -1.44 -6.86
C ILE A 51 -3.98 -1.15 -6.30
N ILE A 52 -3.68 0.11 -6.02
CA ILE A 52 -2.55 0.48 -5.16
C ILE A 52 -3.10 0.82 -3.78
N VAL A 53 -2.55 0.17 -2.77
CA VAL A 53 -2.87 0.39 -1.35
C VAL A 53 -1.68 1.09 -0.70
N THR A 54 -1.88 2.34 -0.31
CA THR A 54 -0.89 3.14 0.42
C THR A 54 -1.32 3.27 1.88
N MET A 55 -0.47 2.86 2.81
CA MET A 55 -0.74 2.89 4.25
C MET A 55 0.35 3.68 4.96
N VAL A 56 -0.06 4.52 5.91
CA VAL A 56 0.85 5.27 6.79
C VAL A 56 0.45 5.00 8.23
N GLY A 57 1.44 4.80 9.10
CA GLY A 57 1.22 4.48 10.51
C GLY A 57 2.46 4.67 11.38
N GLN A 58 2.36 4.27 12.65
CA GLN A 58 3.44 4.32 13.63
C GLN A 58 4.21 3.00 13.76
N ASP A 59 3.55 1.88 13.51
CA ASP A 59 4.11 0.53 13.61
C ASP A 59 3.26 -0.44 12.78
N LEU A 60 3.43 -0.38 11.44
CA LEU A 60 2.64 -1.22 10.54
C LEU A 60 3.12 -2.67 10.59
N ASP A 61 2.21 -3.58 10.94
CA ASP A 61 2.42 -5.03 10.89
C ASP A 61 2.10 -5.54 9.47
N TYR A 62 3.15 -5.88 8.72
CA TYR A 62 3.00 -6.32 7.32
C TYR A 62 2.25 -7.65 7.22
N GLU A 63 2.54 -8.59 8.12
CA GLU A 63 1.91 -9.90 8.16
C GLU A 63 0.41 -9.79 8.41
N LEU A 64 -0.01 -8.94 9.35
CA LEU A 64 -1.43 -8.68 9.63
C LEU A 64 -2.13 -7.98 8.45
N ILE A 65 -1.45 -7.04 7.81
CA ILE A 65 -1.96 -6.37 6.59
C ILE A 65 -2.15 -7.38 5.46
N GLU A 66 -1.16 -8.24 5.23
CA GLU A 66 -1.20 -9.27 4.20
C GLU A 66 -2.34 -10.27 4.47
N GLU A 67 -2.50 -10.73 5.72
CA GLU A 67 -3.58 -11.62 6.12
C GLU A 67 -4.95 -10.98 5.89
N THR A 68 -5.12 -9.71 6.31
CA THR A 68 -6.37 -8.96 6.11
C THR A 68 -6.72 -8.85 4.62
N LEU A 69 -5.75 -8.51 3.76
CA LEU A 69 -5.96 -8.45 2.31
C LEU A 69 -6.34 -9.83 1.74
N ARG A 70 -5.67 -10.89 2.20
CA ARG A 70 -5.90 -12.27 1.78
C ARG A 70 -7.30 -12.76 2.14
N ASP A 71 -7.83 -12.37 3.30
CA ASP A 71 -9.20 -12.71 3.74
C ASP A 71 -10.28 -12.14 2.80
N TYR A 72 -9.99 -11.03 2.12
CA TYR A 72 -10.86 -10.48 1.07
C TYR A 72 -10.60 -11.08 -0.32
N GLY A 73 -9.79 -12.13 -0.41
CA GLY A 73 -9.40 -12.76 -1.67
C GLY A 73 -8.43 -11.92 -2.50
N CYS A 74 -7.77 -10.93 -1.89
CA CYS A 74 -6.75 -10.15 -2.58
C CYS A 74 -5.40 -10.87 -2.56
N SER A 75 -4.55 -10.56 -3.53
CA SER A 75 -3.15 -11.01 -3.57
C SER A 75 -2.23 -9.82 -3.79
N ILE A 76 -1.20 -9.69 -2.96
CA ILE A 76 -0.15 -8.70 -3.15
C ILE A 76 0.73 -9.16 -4.32
N HIS A 77 0.83 -8.32 -5.35
CA HIS A 77 1.67 -8.55 -6.51
C HIS A 77 3.11 -8.06 -6.22
N SER A 78 3.24 -6.87 -5.63
CA SER A 78 4.52 -6.32 -5.19
C SER A 78 4.38 -5.36 -4.01
N VAL A 79 5.50 -5.19 -3.29
CA VAL A 79 5.70 -4.11 -2.33
C VAL A 79 6.50 -3.03 -3.06
N ASP A 80 5.83 -1.96 -3.46
CA ASP A 80 6.39 -0.93 -4.34
C ASP A 80 7.16 0.14 -3.56
N GLU A 81 6.77 0.40 -2.31
CA GLU A 81 7.47 1.34 -1.44
C GLU A 81 7.39 0.92 0.02
N VAL A 82 8.49 1.11 0.75
CA VAL A 82 8.58 0.90 2.20
C VAL A 82 9.33 2.07 2.83
N VAL A 83 8.78 2.64 3.89
CA VAL A 83 9.49 3.60 4.73
C VAL A 83 9.56 3.08 6.16
N VAL A 84 10.76 3.11 6.74
CA VAL A 84 11.05 2.60 8.08
C VAL A 84 11.78 3.68 8.89
N GLY A 85 11.36 3.87 10.15
CA GLY A 85 12.03 4.76 11.09
C GLY A 85 11.12 5.77 11.79
N GLU A 86 11.69 6.87 12.25
CA GLU A 86 10.93 7.89 13.02
C GLU A 86 10.25 8.92 12.10
N GLN A 87 10.78 9.13 10.90
CA GLN A 87 10.31 10.12 9.94
C GLN A 87 9.86 9.45 8.65
N ILE A 88 8.81 10.00 8.03
CA ILE A 88 8.40 9.62 6.68
C ILE A 88 9.24 10.43 5.70
N ILE A 89 9.99 9.73 4.85
CA ILE A 89 10.82 10.33 3.80
C ILE A 89 10.06 10.19 2.49
N ASP A 90 9.87 11.28 1.77
CA ASP A 90 9.25 11.23 0.45
C ASP A 90 10.26 10.83 -0.62
N THR A 91 9.78 10.05 -1.58
CA THR A 91 10.59 9.60 -2.72
C THR A 91 10.97 10.79 -3.58
N VAL A 92 12.27 11.08 -3.64
CA VAL A 92 12.82 12.15 -4.50
C VAL A 92 12.89 11.63 -5.93
N ARG A 93 12.05 12.19 -6.81
CA ARG A 93 12.16 11.95 -8.25
C ARG A 93 13.30 12.81 -8.79
N LEU A 94 14.38 12.16 -9.21
CA LEU A 94 15.41 12.82 -10.00
C LEU A 94 14.84 13.08 -11.40
N PRO A 95 15.12 14.25 -12.01
CA PRO A 95 14.74 14.47 -13.40
C PRO A 95 15.40 13.40 -14.27
N GLU A 96 14.60 12.71 -15.07
CA GLU A 96 15.08 11.74 -16.05
C GLU A 96 15.89 12.49 -17.13
N GLU A 97 16.96 11.88 -17.67
CA GLU A 97 17.78 12.50 -18.72
C GLU A 97 16.96 12.89 -19.97
N GLU A 98 15.78 12.29 -20.18
CA GLU A 98 14.87 12.60 -21.28
C GLU A 98 14.18 13.97 -21.17
N ASP A 99 14.03 14.53 -19.96
CA ASP A 99 13.48 15.88 -19.77
C ASP A 99 14.54 16.98 -19.97
N LEU A 100 15.83 16.63 -20.05
CA LEU A 100 16.92 17.56 -20.36
C LEU A 100 17.15 17.77 -21.85
N LEU A 101 16.48 16.98 -22.71
CA LEU A 101 16.60 17.05 -24.17
C LEU A 101 15.38 17.70 -24.85
N LYS A 102 14.44 18.28 -24.09
CA LYS A 102 13.33 19.10 -24.61
C LYS A 102 13.68 20.59 -24.61
#